data_AF-A0A1G7MAR6-F1
#
_entry.id   AF-A0A1G7MAR6-F1
#
_cell.length_a   1.000
_cell.length_b   1.000
_cell.length_c   1.000
_cell.angle_alpha   90.00
_cell.angle_beta   90.00
_cell.angle_gamma   90.00
#
_symmetry.space_group_name_H-M   'P 1'
#
loop_
_entity.id
_entity.type
_entity.pdbx_description
1 polymer ?
#
loop_
_entity_poly.entity_id
_entity_poly.type
_entity_poly.pdbx_seq_one_letter_code
_entity_poly.pdbx_strand_id
1 'polypeptide(L)' 'MRGDDSRSGALFSYVDLEQRVPLDHPLRVIRGVVDDALKELSPTFEAIYSDRRRPSIPPEWLMRALVLQLHHGIC' A
#
# COMPACT_ATOMS: atom_id res chain seq x y z
N MET A 1 -11.41 -11.70 5.66
CA MET A 1 -10.07 -12.24 5.36
C MET A 1 -9.39 -11.36 4.33
N ARG A 2 -8.60 -10.39 4.81
CA ARG A 2 -7.80 -9.47 3.98
C ARG A 2 -6.54 -10.20 3.53
N GLY A 3 -6.10 -10.00 2.29
CA GLY A 3 -4.77 -10.45 1.88
C GLY A 3 -3.73 -9.82 2.80
N ASP A 4 -2.81 -10.62 3.32
CA ASP A 4 -1.74 -10.12 4.18
C ASP A 4 -0.88 -9.09 3.43
N ASP A 5 -0.44 -8.03 4.12
CA ASP A 5 0.53 -7.06 3.57
C ASP A 5 1.95 -7.64 3.64
N SER A 6 2.06 -8.94 3.38
CA SER A 6 3.33 -9.65 3.35
C SER A 6 4.10 -9.17 2.13
N ARG A 7 5.14 -8.37 2.39
CA ARG A 7 6.11 -7.98 1.36
C ARG A 7 6.68 -9.25 0.73
N SER A 8 6.43 -9.44 -0.57
CA SER A 8 7.04 -10.51 -1.37
C SER A 8 8.53 -10.22 -1.55
N GLY A 9 9.30 -10.39 -0.49
CA GLY A 9 10.76 -10.40 -0.56
C GLY A 9 11.19 -11.77 -1.04
N ALA A 10 11.93 -11.82 -2.15
CA ALA A 10 12.63 -12.99 -2.68
C ALA A 10 11.91 -13.86 -3.73
N LEU A 11 11.28 -13.25 -4.74
CA LEU A 11 11.21 -13.89 -6.07
C LEU A 11 11.51 -12.86 -7.18
N PHE A 12 12.67 -13.03 -7.82
CA PHE A 12 13.18 -12.31 -8.99
C PHE A 12 13.58 -10.83 -8.82
N SER A 13 14.90 -10.58 -8.87
CA SER A 13 15.61 -9.30 -9.17
C SER A 13 14.96 -7.95 -8.82
N TYR A 14 14.17 -7.84 -7.76
CA TYR A 14 13.75 -6.55 -7.24
C TYR A 14 14.81 -6.07 -6.25
N VAL A 15 15.56 -5.05 -6.67
CA VAL A 15 16.29 -4.19 -5.73
C VAL A 15 15.25 -3.60 -4.79
N ASP A 16 15.46 -3.72 -3.48
CA ASP A 16 14.53 -3.18 -2.49
C ASP A 16 14.15 -1.73 -2.84
N LEU A 17 12.87 -1.41 -2.80
CA LEU A 17 12.39 -0.03 -3.05
C LEU A 17 13.09 0.96 -2.11
N GLU A 18 13.41 0.52 -0.89
CA GLU A 18 14.18 1.26 0.11
C GLU A 18 15.62 1.59 -0.34
N GLN A 19 16.22 0.76 -1.21
CA GLN A 19 17.52 1.00 -1.81
C GLN A 19 17.44 1.90 -3.05
N ARG A 20 16.26 2.03 -3.67
CA ARG A 20 16.05 2.88 -4.84
C ARG A 20 15.61 4.31 -4.50
N VAL A 21 14.87 4.47 -3.40
CA VAL A 21 14.34 5.76 -2.96
C VAL A 21 15.28 6.36 -1.91
N PRO A 22 15.94 7.51 -2.18
CA PRO A 22 16.79 8.17 -1.20
C PRO A 22 16.08 8.42 0.14
N LEU A 23 16.84 8.48 1.24
CA LEU A 23 16.29 8.76 2.57
C LEU A 23 15.60 10.13 2.63
N ASP A 24 16.10 11.11 1.89
CA ASP A 24 15.57 12.47 1.85
C ASP A 24 14.49 12.68 0.77
N HIS A 25 13.99 11.58 0.18
CA HIS A 25 13.01 11.69 -0.90
C HIS A 25 11.60 12.01 -0.34
N PRO A 26 10.86 12.97 -0.91
CA PRO A 26 9.54 13.39 -0.41
C PRO A 26 8.51 12.25 -0.34
N LEU A 27 8.64 11.22 -1.21
CA LEU A 27 7.82 10.00 -1.15
C LEU A 27 7.90 9.28 0.20
N ARG A 28 8.99 9.39 0.96
CA ARG A 28 9.08 8.77 2.29
C ARG A 28 8.16 9.45 3.30
N VAL A 29 8.06 10.77 3.25
CA VAL A 29 7.13 11.55 4.08
C VAL A 29 5.69 11.23 3.68
N ILE A 30 5.40 11.23 2.37
CA ILE A 30 4.06 10.90 1.85
C ILE A 30 3.65 9.49 2.28
N ARG A 31 4.56 8.52 2.19
CA ARG A 31 4.30 7.16 2.64
C ARG A 31 3.93 7.10 4.12
N GLY A 32 4.65 7.81 5.00
CA GLY A 32 4.32 7.87 6.43
C GLY A 32 2.89 8.38 6.67
N VAL A 33 2.54 9.51 6.05
CA VAL A 33 1.19 10.10 6.16
C VAL A 33 0.10 9.17 5.65
N VAL A 34 0.34 8.51 4.50
CA VAL A 34 -0.61 7.57 3.91
C VAL A 34 -0.75 6.31 4.78
N ASP A 35 0.35 5.79 5.32
CA ASP A 35 0.33 4.60 6.18
C ASP A 35 -0.45 4.86 7.48
N ASP A 36 -0.27 6.03 8.09
CA ASP A 36 -1.03 6.44 9.28
C ASP A 36 -2.53 6.57 8.97
N ALA A 37 -2.89 7.24 7.87
CA ALA A 37 -4.28 7.38 7.45
C ALA A 37 -4.95 6.02 7.13
N LEU A 38 -4.24 5.13 6.43
CA LEU A 38 -4.75 3.79 6.11
C LEU A 38 -4.89 2.91 7.35
N LYS A 39 -4.03 3.10 8.36
CA LYS A 39 -4.15 2.42 9.64
C LYS A 39 -5.41 2.86 10.40
N GLU A 40 -5.71 4.16 10.40
CA GLU A 40 -6.94 4.69 11.00
C GLU A 40 -8.21 4.20 10.28
N LEU A 41 -8.15 4.07 8.95
CA LEU A 41 -9.26 3.58 8.13
C LEU A 41 -9.41 2.04 8.13
N SER A 42 -8.40 1.31 8.59
CA SER A 42 -8.39 -0.17 8.60
C SER A 42 -9.63 -0.80 9.24
N PRO A 43 -10.14 -0.33 10.40
CA PRO A 43 -11.36 -0.89 11.00
C PRO A 43 -12.61 -0.64 10.14
N THR A 44 -12.67 0.52 9.46
CA THR A 44 -13.76 0.83 8.54
C THR A 44 -13.72 -0.07 7.31
N PHE A 45 -12.53 -0.33 6.77
CA PHE A 45 -12.35 -1.27 5.68
C PHE A 45 -12.73 -2.70 6.07
N GLU A 46 -12.39 -3.13 7.29
CA GLU A 46 -12.83 -4.43 7.82
C GLU A 46 -14.35 -4.53 7.92
N ALA A 47 -15.03 -3.49 8.38
CA ALA A 47 -16.49 -3.48 8.52
C ALA A 47 -17.23 -3.58 7.16
N ILE A 48 -16.64 -3.07 6.09
CA ILE A 48 -17.24 -3.06 4.74
C ILE A 48 -16.90 -4.35 3.96
N TYR A 49 -15.81 -5.05 4.32
CA TYR A 49 -15.40 -6.27 3.63
C TYR A 49 -16.19 -7.50 4.08
N SER A 50 -16.87 -8.16 3.14
CA SER A 50 -17.68 -9.35 3.44
C SER A 50 -16.84 -10.56 3.85
N ASP A 51 -17.35 -11.40 4.75
CA ASP A 51 -16.77 -12.69 5.15
C ASP A 51 -16.71 -13.75 4.01
N ARG A 52 -17.22 -13.45 2.81
CA ARG A 52 -17.33 -14.42 1.72
C ARG A 52 -16.01 -14.63 0.98
N ARG A 53 -15.32 -15.72 1.33
CA ARG A 53 -14.49 -16.69 0.56
C ARG A 53 -13.70 -16.34 -0.71
N ARG A 54 -13.70 -15.12 -1.26
CA ARG A 54 -12.77 -14.74 -2.34
C ARG A 54 -11.77 -13.72 -1.78
N PRO A 55 -10.48 -14.07 -1.68
CA PRO A 55 -9.48 -13.09 -1.28
C PRO A 55 -9.50 -11.94 -2.30
N SER A 56 -9.97 -10.80 -1.84
CA SER A 56 -10.00 -9.54 -2.57
C SER A 56 -8.68 -8.81 -2.37
N ILE A 57 -8.35 -7.92 -3.31
CA ILE A 57 -7.21 -7.01 -3.13
C ILE A 57 -7.53 -6.08 -1.95
N PRO A 58 -6.64 -5.95 -0.95
CA PRO A 58 -6.84 -5.01 0.15
C PRO A 58 -7.05 -3.59 -0.38
N PRO A 59 -8.04 -2.83 0.14
CA PRO A 59 -8.33 -1.49 -0.35
C PRO A 59 -7.14 -0.53 -0.16
N GLU A 60 -6.26 -0.81 0.79
CA GLU A 60 -5.06 -0.05 1.09
C GLU A 60 -4.02 -0.14 -0.04
N TRP A 61 -3.96 -1.27 -0.74
CA TRP A 61 -3.10 -1.42 -1.91
C TRP A 61 -3.58 -0.56 -3.06
N LEU A 62 -4.89 -0.54 -3.30
CA LEU A 62 -5.51 0.33 -4.30
C LEU A 62 -5.29 1.80 -3.95
N MET A 63 -5.50 2.19 -2.69
CA MET A 63 -5.29 3.57 -2.25
C MET A 63 -3.83 4.00 -2.38
N ARG A 64 -2.87 3.17 -1.97
CA ARG A 64 -1.43 3.46 -2.15
C ARG A 64 -1.08 3.63 -3.62
N ALA A 65 -1.59 2.75 -4.50
CA ALA A 65 -1.36 2.86 -5.94
C ALA A 65 -1.93 4.16 -6.51
N LEU A 66 -3.16 4.55 -6.12
CA LEU A 66 -3.80 5.78 -6.57
C LEU A 66 -3.05 7.04 -6.12
N VAL A 67 -2.54 7.06 -4.89
CA VAL A 67 -1.73 8.20 -4.39
C VAL A 67 -0.44 8.33 -5.18
N LEU A 68 0.25 7.23 -5.46
CA LEU A 68 1.44 7.24 -6.31
C LEU A 68 1.12 7.70 -7.73
N GLN A 69 0.01 7.21 -8.28
CA GLN A 69 -0.46 7.54 -9.61
C GLN A 69 -0.73 9.05 -9.75
N LEU A 70 -1.42 9.66 -8.77
CA LEU A 70 -1.65 11.10 -8.66
C LEU A 70 -0.35 11.89 -8.53
N HIS A 71 0.59 11.43 -7.69
CA HIS A 71 1.85 12.13 -7.47
C HIS A 71 2.74 12.17 -8.71
N HIS A 72 2.72 11.10 -9.50
CA HIS A 72 3.53 10.97 -10.71
C HIS A 72 2.80 11.36 -12.00
N GLY A 73 1.53 11.78 -11.92
CA GLY A 73 0.73 12.16 -13.07
C GLY A 73 0.51 11.02 -14.07
N ILE A 74 0.57 9.78 -13.60
CA ILE A 74 0.31 8.61 -14.44
C ILE A 74 -1.23 8.53 -14.54
N CYS A 75 -1.81 8.55 -15.72
CA CYS A 75 -3.26 8.44 -15.95
C CYS A 75 -3.54 7.18 -16.76
#